data_AF-A0A6U3UDG7-F1
#
_entry.id   AF-A0A6U3UDG7-F1
#
_cell.length_a   1.000
_cell.length_b   1.000
_cell.length_c   1.000
_cell.angle_alpha   90.00
_cell.angle_beta   90.00
_cell.angle_gamma   90.00
#
_symmetry.space_group_name_H-M   'P 1'
#
loop_
_entity.id
_entity.type
_entity.pdbx_description
1 polymer ?
#
loop_
_entity_poly.entity_id
_entity_poly.type
_entity_poly.pdbx_seq_one_letter_code
_entity_poly.pdbx_strand_id
1 'polypeptide(L)'
;MTEQIPSISEVLFDGESVCRLLDTEQLKFSSREPAINIYTPGGEFLAHKDAQAITVLIPLSCPEQFQGGGTSFWSQDSRGHRVEDPTIIIKPSAGTAMLFGGCVTHAGVSVEEGTRVVFVASFSCATEVSPVIMEHRDIYGDSL
;
A
#
# COMPACT_ATOMS: atom_id res chain seq x y z
N MET A 1 -16.53 5.17 -30.91
CA MET A 1 -16.34 6.21 -29.88
C MET A 1 -15.20 5.74 -29.00
N THR A 2 -14.10 6.48 -28.94
CA THR A 2 -13.04 6.23 -27.96
C THR A 2 -13.52 6.81 -26.63
N GLU A 3 -13.83 5.95 -25.66
CA GLU A 3 -14.01 6.40 -24.28
C GLU A 3 -12.67 6.99 -23.83
N GLN A 4 -12.68 8.30 -23.57
CA GLN A 4 -11.54 8.96 -22.95
C GLN A 4 -11.58 8.58 -21.48
N ILE A 5 -10.72 7.63 -21.09
CA ILE A 5 -10.55 7.28 -19.68
C ILE A 5 -9.97 8.52 -18.99
N PRO A 6 -10.62 9.06 -17.94
CA PRO A 6 -10.11 10.24 -17.24
C PRO A 6 -8.73 9.95 -16.68
N SER A 7 -7.86 10.97 -16.70
CA SER A 7 -6.51 10.80 -16.16
C SER A 7 -6.58 10.49 -14.67
N ILE A 8 -5.76 9.57 -14.17
CA ILE A 8 -5.65 9.32 -12.73
C ILE A 8 -5.29 10.59 -11.95
N SER A 9 -4.55 11.52 -12.58
CA SER A 9 -4.27 12.84 -12.01
C SER A 9 -5.50 13.72 -11.90
N GLU A 10 -6.41 13.68 -12.88
CA GLU A 10 -7.67 14.44 -12.84
C GLU A 10 -8.60 13.93 -11.74
N VAL A 11 -8.59 12.62 -11.48
CA VAL A 11 -9.48 11.98 -10.51
C VAL A 11 -8.95 12.04 -9.08
N LEU A 12 -7.65 11.84 -8.88
CA LEU A 12 -7.05 11.71 -7.53
C LEU A 12 -6.25 12.93 -7.08
N PHE A 13 -5.90 13.84 -7.99
CA PHE A 13 -4.95 14.93 -7.72
C PHE A 13 -5.37 16.25 -8.38
N ASP A 14 -6.67 16.47 -8.63
CA ASP A 14 -7.24 17.69 -9.21
C ASP A 14 -6.56 18.17 -10.52
N GLY A 15 -6.02 17.22 -11.30
CA GLY A 15 -5.31 17.48 -12.54
C GLY A 15 -3.82 17.83 -12.37
N GLU A 16 -3.33 17.99 -11.14
CA GLU A 16 -1.92 18.24 -10.86
C GLU A 16 -1.08 16.96 -11.05
N SER A 17 0.16 17.14 -11.53
CA SER A 17 1.09 16.01 -11.63
C SER A 17 1.63 15.63 -10.25
N VAL A 18 1.76 14.32 -9.99
CA VAL A 18 2.36 13.82 -8.73
C VAL A 18 3.78 14.37 -8.51
N CYS A 19 4.60 14.52 -9.57
CA CYS A 19 5.92 15.13 -9.47
C CYS A 19 5.87 16.56 -8.95
N ARG A 20 4.96 17.38 -9.49
CA ARG A 20 4.77 18.76 -9.03
C ARG A 20 4.28 18.83 -7.59
N LEU A 21 3.34 17.96 -7.20
CA LEU A 21 2.88 17.88 -5.81
C LEU A 21 4.02 17.48 -4.87
N LEU A 22 4.89 16.57 -5.28
CA LEU A 22 6.10 16.20 -4.53
C LEU A 22 7.07 17.39 -4.41
N ASP A 23 7.41 18.05 -5.53
CA ASP A 23 8.36 19.17 -5.60
C ASP A 23 7.89 20.40 -4.80
N THR A 24 6.58 20.52 -4.58
CA THR A 24 5.95 21.62 -3.83
C THR A 24 5.49 21.21 -2.44
N GLU A 25 5.87 20.02 -1.96
CA GLU A 25 5.52 19.50 -0.63
C GLU A 25 4.00 19.42 -0.37
N GLN A 26 3.22 19.21 -1.43
CA GLN A 26 1.76 19.07 -1.40
C GLN A 26 1.29 17.61 -1.41
N LEU A 27 2.19 16.65 -1.19
CA LEU A 27 1.82 15.26 -0.90
C LEU A 27 1.80 15.04 0.61
N LYS A 28 0.71 14.46 1.09
CA LYS A 28 0.62 13.93 2.44
C LYS A 28 0.87 12.43 2.39
N PHE A 29 1.96 11.98 3.02
CA PHE A 29 2.27 10.56 3.16
C PHE A 29 1.62 9.97 4.41
N SER A 30 1.41 8.66 4.41
CA SER A 30 1.15 7.89 5.63
C SER A 30 2.30 8.01 6.63
N SER A 31 1.99 7.83 7.92
CA SER A 31 3.00 7.88 8.98
C SER A 31 4.18 6.97 8.66
N ARG A 32 5.41 7.48 8.83
CA ARG A 32 6.68 6.78 8.54
C ARG A 32 6.93 6.42 7.08
N GLU A 33 6.11 6.88 6.13
CA GLU A 33 6.33 6.64 4.71
C GLU A 33 6.81 7.91 3.99
N PRO A 34 7.56 7.79 2.87
CA PRO A 34 8.01 6.55 2.23
C PRO A 34 9.04 5.77 3.07
N ALA A 35 8.99 4.43 3.02
CA ALA A 35 9.83 3.54 3.83
C ALA A 35 10.36 2.32 3.06
N ILE A 36 11.42 1.70 3.59
CA ILE A 36 11.86 0.36 3.22
C ILE A 36 11.60 -0.57 4.39
N ASN A 37 10.71 -1.54 4.18
CA ASN A 37 10.40 -2.59 5.14
C ASN A 37 11.22 -3.84 4.83
N ILE A 38 11.80 -4.42 5.89
CA ILE A 38 12.59 -5.66 5.82
C ILE A 38 11.88 -6.72 6.67
N TYR A 39 11.49 -7.81 6.03
CA TYR A 39 10.83 -8.96 6.66
C TYR A 39 11.79 -10.15 6.70
N THR A 40 12.06 -10.64 7.90
CA THR A 40 12.83 -11.86 8.20
C THR A 40 11.87 -13.01 8.54
N PRO A 41 12.34 -14.25 8.77
CA PRO A 41 11.44 -15.35 9.15
C PRO A 41 10.51 -15.00 10.33
N GLY A 42 9.21 -15.29 10.17
CA GLY A 42 8.11 -14.91 11.06
C GLY A 42 7.60 -13.47 10.85
N GLY A 43 8.33 -12.63 10.12
CA GLY A 43 7.98 -11.24 9.85
C GLY A 43 6.81 -11.14 8.88
N GLU A 44 5.78 -10.41 9.30
CA GLU A 44 4.55 -10.15 8.55
C GLU A 44 4.05 -8.73 8.79
N PHE A 45 3.02 -8.33 8.04
CA PHE A 45 2.28 -7.11 8.33
C PHE A 45 0.79 -7.38 8.26
N LEU A 46 0.07 -7.11 9.34
CA LEU A 46 -1.33 -7.50 9.47
C LEU A 46 -2.21 -6.79 8.44
N ALA A 47 -3.35 -7.40 8.14
CA ALA A 47 -4.29 -6.86 7.19
C ALA A 47 -4.84 -5.48 7.64
N HIS A 48 -4.71 -4.49 6.76
CA HIS A 48 -5.06 -3.10 7.02
C HIS A 48 -5.40 -2.37 5.71
N LYS A 49 -5.72 -1.08 5.83
CA LYS A 49 -5.93 -0.12 4.73
C LYS A 49 -5.09 1.12 5.04
N ASP A 50 -4.48 1.71 4.02
CA ASP A 50 -3.58 2.87 4.22
C ASP A 50 -4.33 4.19 4.35
N ALA A 51 -5.61 4.23 3.91
CA ALA A 51 -6.45 5.42 3.94
C ALA A 51 -5.87 6.65 3.19
N GLN A 52 -5.07 6.38 2.15
CA GLN A 52 -4.56 7.37 1.20
C GLN A 52 -5.21 7.19 -0.18
N ALA A 53 -5.07 8.18 -1.07
CA ALA A 53 -5.54 8.07 -2.45
C ALA A 53 -4.87 6.92 -3.18
N ILE A 54 -3.54 6.77 -3.02
CA ILE A 54 -2.76 5.70 -3.65
C ILE A 54 -1.72 5.11 -2.69
N THR A 55 -1.49 3.82 -2.83
CA THR A 55 -0.37 3.08 -2.23
C THR A 55 0.48 2.47 -3.34
N VAL A 56 1.79 2.60 -3.19
CA VAL A 56 2.80 2.01 -4.05
C VAL A 56 3.66 1.05 -3.23
N LEU A 57 3.74 -0.20 -3.70
CA LEU A 57 4.67 -1.20 -3.18
C LEU A 57 5.62 -1.65 -4.28
N ILE A 58 6.92 -1.63 -4.00
CA ILE A 58 7.97 -2.12 -4.91
C ILE A 58 8.81 -3.15 -4.17
N PRO A 59 8.69 -4.46 -4.49
CA PRO A 59 9.62 -5.45 -3.97
C PRO A 59 11.04 -5.12 -4.41
N LEU A 60 11.98 -5.12 -3.48
CA LEU A 60 13.41 -4.91 -3.73
C LEU A 60 14.20 -6.23 -3.69
N SER A 61 13.58 -7.30 -3.18
CA SER A 61 14.08 -8.67 -3.21
C SER A 61 13.32 -9.52 -4.23
N CYS A 62 14.01 -10.41 -4.93
CA CYS A 62 13.40 -11.38 -5.84
C CYS A 62 12.68 -12.50 -5.04
N PRO A 63 11.56 -13.06 -5.54
CA PRO A 63 10.82 -14.14 -4.88
C PRO A 63 11.67 -15.37 -4.55
N GLU A 64 12.73 -15.66 -5.30
CA GLU A 64 13.61 -16.81 -5.06
C GLU A 64 14.52 -16.62 -3.83
N GLN A 65 14.58 -15.40 -3.26
CA GLN A 65 15.40 -15.08 -2.08
C GLN A 65 14.68 -15.34 -0.75
N PHE A 66 13.40 -15.73 -0.78
CA PHE A 66 12.60 -16.02 0.42
C PHE A 66 11.52 -17.08 0.17
N GLN A 67 11.11 -17.78 1.23
CA GLN A 67 9.91 -18.64 1.23
C GLN A 67 8.77 -17.96 2.01
N GLY A 68 7.52 -18.38 1.78
CA GLY A 68 6.35 -17.61 2.23
C GLY A 68 6.32 -16.23 1.57
N GLY A 69 5.95 -15.18 2.31
CA GLY A 69 6.00 -13.79 1.85
C GLY A 69 4.98 -13.44 0.76
N GLY A 70 5.15 -12.25 0.19
CA GLY A 70 4.20 -11.66 -0.77
C GLY A 70 3.26 -10.65 -0.14
N THR A 71 2.33 -10.15 -0.95
CA THR A 71 1.28 -9.24 -0.49
C THR A 71 -0.08 -9.88 -0.77
N SER A 72 -0.85 -10.08 0.29
CA SER A 72 -2.24 -10.55 0.24
C SER A 72 -3.18 -9.39 -0.03
N PHE A 73 -4.20 -9.62 -0.86
CA PHE A 73 -5.26 -8.67 -1.17
C PHE A 73 -6.63 -9.34 -1.00
N TRP A 74 -7.58 -8.58 -0.46
CA TRP A 74 -8.98 -9.00 -0.32
C TRP A 74 -9.88 -8.19 -1.24
N SER A 75 -10.86 -8.85 -1.85
CA SER A 75 -11.94 -8.20 -2.60
C SER A 75 -12.70 -7.21 -1.71
N GLN A 76 -13.25 -6.16 -2.31
CA GLN A 76 -14.12 -5.21 -1.60
C GLN A 76 -15.41 -5.86 -1.08
N ASP A 77 -15.86 -6.93 -1.72
CA ASP A 77 -17.04 -7.71 -1.30
C ASP A 77 -16.73 -8.71 -0.18
N SER A 78 -15.48 -8.81 0.26
CA SER A 78 -15.09 -9.71 1.34
C SER A 78 -15.76 -9.32 2.66
N ARG A 79 -16.19 -10.32 3.44
CA ARG A 79 -16.73 -10.12 4.80
C ARG A 79 -15.68 -9.65 5.80
N GLY A 80 -14.42 -9.57 5.39
CA GLY A 80 -13.30 -9.04 6.13
C GLY A 80 -12.19 -10.07 6.34
N HIS A 81 -10.96 -9.57 6.44
CA HIS A 81 -9.73 -10.38 6.55
C HIS A 81 -9.66 -11.31 7.78
N ARG A 82 -10.52 -11.10 8.78
CA ARG A 82 -10.61 -11.96 9.98
C ARG A 82 -11.51 -13.19 9.79
N VAL A 83 -12.30 -13.18 8.71
CA VAL A 83 -13.34 -14.18 8.44
C VAL A 83 -12.99 -14.98 7.19
N GLU A 84 -12.28 -14.36 6.24
CA GLU A 84 -12.02 -14.92 4.92
C GLU A 84 -10.54 -14.88 4.56
N ASP A 85 -10.10 -15.92 3.84
CA ASP A 85 -8.80 -15.97 3.20
C ASP A 85 -8.63 -14.85 2.16
N PRO A 86 -7.38 -14.42 1.87
CA PRO A 86 -7.14 -13.43 0.84
C PRO A 86 -7.62 -13.93 -0.53
N THR A 87 -8.19 -13.01 -1.29
CA THR A 87 -8.64 -13.28 -2.66
C THR A 87 -7.46 -13.61 -3.57
N ILE A 88 -6.32 -12.94 -3.37
CA ILE A 88 -5.10 -13.20 -4.09
C ILE A 88 -3.88 -12.87 -3.24
N ILE A 89 -2.80 -13.63 -3.44
CA ILE A 89 -1.46 -13.32 -2.94
C ILE A 89 -0.55 -13.13 -4.14
N ILE A 90 0.14 -12.00 -4.20
CA ILE A 90 1.07 -11.68 -5.29
C ILE A 90 2.52 -11.58 -4.80
N LYS A 91 3.44 -12.10 -5.63
CA LYS A 91 4.89 -12.08 -5.43
C LYS A 91 5.58 -11.68 -6.74
N PRO A 92 5.46 -10.42 -7.18
CA PRO A 92 6.09 -10.02 -8.44
C PRO A 92 7.61 -9.93 -8.29
N SER A 93 8.32 -9.93 -9.43
CA SER A 93 9.77 -9.77 -9.47
C SER A 93 10.21 -8.43 -8.88
N ALA A 94 11.46 -8.38 -8.38
CA ALA A 94 12.04 -7.16 -7.84
C ALA A 94 11.98 -6.00 -8.85
N GLY A 95 11.68 -4.79 -8.38
CA GLY A 95 11.49 -3.60 -9.19
C GLY A 95 10.10 -3.43 -9.80
N THR A 96 9.20 -4.41 -9.66
CA THR A 96 7.82 -4.28 -10.14
C THR A 96 7.01 -3.37 -9.22
N ALA A 97 6.43 -2.30 -9.76
CA ALA A 97 5.54 -1.44 -8.99
C ALA A 97 4.12 -2.02 -8.93
N MET A 98 3.61 -2.24 -7.72
CA MET A 98 2.21 -2.54 -7.44
C MET A 98 1.54 -1.26 -6.97
N LEU A 99 0.52 -0.81 -7.71
CA LEU A 99 -0.23 0.41 -7.39
C LEU A 99 -1.69 0.03 -7.12
N PHE A 100 -2.24 0.53 -6.01
CA PHE A 100 -3.63 0.31 -5.63
C PHE A 100 -4.17 1.47 -4.80
N GLY A 101 -5.49 1.63 -4.76
CA GLY A 101 -6.13 2.66 -3.95
C GLY A 101 -6.07 2.31 -2.46
N GLY A 102 -5.91 3.30 -1.57
CA GLY A 102 -5.71 3.06 -0.13
C GLY A 102 -6.94 2.54 0.62
N CYS A 103 -8.05 2.30 -0.06
CA CYS A 103 -9.22 1.61 0.49
C CYS A 103 -9.16 0.07 0.34
N VAL A 104 -8.17 -0.45 -0.40
CA VAL A 104 -7.95 -1.88 -0.60
C VAL A 104 -7.34 -2.49 0.67
N THR A 105 -8.00 -3.53 1.19
CA THR A 105 -7.45 -4.29 2.32
C THR A 105 -6.31 -5.17 1.83
N HIS A 106 -5.15 -5.05 2.45
CA HIS A 106 -3.97 -5.82 2.09
C HIS A 106 -3.09 -6.15 3.31
N ALA A 107 -2.20 -7.12 3.17
CA ALA A 107 -1.32 -7.60 4.24
C ALA A 107 0.03 -8.08 3.69
N GLY A 108 1.09 -7.95 4.48
CA GLY A 108 2.36 -8.63 4.22
C GLY A 108 2.27 -10.06 4.74
N VAL A 109 2.37 -11.06 3.85
CA VAL A 109 2.36 -12.48 4.25
C VAL A 109 3.64 -12.81 5.01
N SER A 110 3.54 -13.64 6.04
CA SER A 110 4.70 -14.08 6.83
C SER A 110 5.79 -14.70 5.96
N VAL A 111 7.02 -14.26 6.16
CA VAL A 111 8.21 -14.87 5.57
C VAL A 111 8.56 -16.13 6.36
N GLU A 112 8.76 -17.25 5.68
CA GLU A 112 9.11 -18.52 6.34
C GLU A 112 10.63 -18.70 6.39
N GLU A 113 11.32 -18.33 5.31
CA GLU A 113 12.78 -18.39 5.18
C GLU A 113 13.29 -17.21 4.35
N GLY A 114 14.57 -16.84 4.52
CA GLY A 114 15.22 -15.80 3.73
C GLY A 114 14.88 -14.38 4.19
N THR A 115 14.93 -13.41 3.27
CA THR A 115 14.64 -12.00 3.59
C THR A 115 13.89 -11.34 2.44
N ARG A 116 12.75 -10.74 2.77
CA ARG A 116 11.94 -9.96 1.83
C ARG A 116 12.09 -8.48 2.13
N VAL A 117 12.46 -7.70 1.12
CA VAL A 117 12.64 -6.25 1.22
C VAL A 117 11.63 -5.56 0.30
N VAL A 118 10.93 -4.54 0.80
CA VAL A 118 9.89 -3.83 0.06
C VAL A 118 9.98 -2.34 0.32
N PHE A 119 10.00 -1.53 -0.73
CA PHE A 119 9.72 -0.11 -0.64
C PHE A 119 8.20 0.12 -0.61
N VAL A 120 7.74 0.98 0.29
CA VAL A 120 6.33 1.37 0.44
C VAL A 120 6.19 2.88 0.49
N ALA A 121 5.18 3.39 -0.20
CA ALA A 121 4.73 4.77 -0.06
C ALA A 121 3.24 4.88 -0.36
N SER A 122 2.51 5.46 0.58
CA SER A 122 1.08 5.74 0.48
C SER A 122 0.86 7.23 0.66
N PHE A 123 0.12 7.86 -0.25
CA PHE A 123 -0.04 9.31 -0.23
C PHE A 123 -1.33 9.82 -0.91
N SER A 124 -1.73 11.01 -0.49
CA SER A 124 -2.82 11.83 -1.02
C SER A 124 -2.33 13.25 -1.29
N CYS A 125 -3.15 14.06 -1.97
CA CYS A 125 -2.95 15.51 -1.97
C CYS A 125 -3.12 16.06 -0.55
N ALA A 126 -2.25 16.96 -0.10
CA ALA A 126 -2.25 17.49 1.26
C ALA A 126 -3.49 18.34 1.59
N THR A 127 -4.19 18.84 0.56
CA THR A 127 -5.45 19.59 0.69
C THR A 127 -6.65 18.69 0.96
N GLU A 128 -6.54 17.38 0.75
CA GLU A 128 -7.60 16.45 1.12
C GLU A 128 -7.72 16.40 2.65
N VAL A 129 -8.88 16.82 3.15
CA VAL A 129 -9.26 16.55 4.54
C VAL A 129 -9.31 15.03 4.66
N SER A 130 -8.30 14.42 5.30
CA SER A 130 -8.32 13.00 5.58
C SER A 130 -9.69 12.65 6.15
N PRO A 131 -10.41 11.65 5.61
CA PRO A 131 -11.66 11.25 6.21
C PRO A 131 -11.40 11.00 7.69
N VAL A 132 -12.16 11.68 8.55
CA VAL A 132 -12.05 11.51 10.00
C VAL A 132 -12.48 10.08 10.31
N ILE A 133 -11.53 9.15 10.25
CA ILE A 133 -11.69 7.82 10.79
C ILE A 133 -11.43 7.99 12.27
N MET A 134 -12.49 7.88 13.08
CA MET A 134 -12.37 7.77 14.53
C MET A 134 -11.32 6.72 14.85
N GLU A 135 -10.27 7.14 15.57
CA GLU A 135 -9.06 6.36 15.79
C GLU A 135 -9.33 4.89 16.15
N HIS A 136 -8.65 3.99 15.44
CA HIS A 136 -8.43 2.65 15.90
C HIS A 136 -6.97 2.25 15.66
N ARG A 137 -6.07 2.84 16.45
CA ARG A 137 -4.60 2.63 16.47
C ARG A 137 -3.91 2.96 15.14
N ASP A 138 -2.72 3.58 15.20
CA ASP A 138 -1.84 3.69 14.02
C ASP A 138 -1.64 2.28 13.43
N ILE A 139 -1.42 2.15 12.11
CA ILE A 139 -1.23 0.84 11.44
C ILE A 139 -0.07 0.03 12.05
N TYR A 140 0.79 0.71 12.81
CA TYR A 140 1.93 0.17 13.54
C TYR A 140 1.67 -0.02 15.05
N GLY A 141 0.48 0.29 15.54
CA GLY A 141 0.05 -0.03 16.90
C GLY A 141 0.50 0.93 18.02
N ASP A 142 1.16 2.04 17.70
CA ASP A 142 1.59 3.04 18.70
C ASP A 142 0.51 4.11 18.90
N SER A 143 0.22 4.43 20.16
CA SER A 143 -0.45 5.68 20.55
C SER A 143 0.61 6.77 20.63
N LEU A 144 0.35 7.95 20.07
CA LEU A 144 1.11 9.17 20.40
C LEU A 144 0.99 9.49 21.91
#